data_AF-A0A8H8UCQ4-F1
#
_entry.id   AF-A0A8H8UCQ4-F1
#
_cell.length_a   1.000
_cell.length_b   1.000
_cell.length_c   1.000
_cell.angle_alpha   90.00
_cell.angle_beta   90.00
_cell.angle_gamma   90.00
#
_symmetry.space_group_name_H-M   'P 1'
#
loop_
_entity.id
_entity.type
_entity.pdbx_description
1 polymer ?
#
loop_
_entity_poly.entity_id
_entity_poly.type
_entity_poly.pdbx_seq_one_letter_code
_entity_poly.pdbx_strand_id
1 'polypeptide(L)'
;QQTHCTHALLTAALLSKIVITTTANRIQALDRNLNELEENAGQHEYINIPMNNPLEIDFIAATRRLNFVWRTLGVERMRAGTMILTLEVMGKEVDELRKLIPTAASASDDGKGSETHEDATRMVGELITCHMNECQNLALRAEYEEKRTQTQLAVVYQFMTQKEAIVNSKIAYTSTMIATESKKDSSAMKAIAVLTMIFLPGTFVATIFAMPLFNWDNNTQPLFNDNFKYYWAIAIPLTLFVLLLWALSVWLPWKVWVAQWIPKRLVRKHAEVRLEGKRDWITWPTPITK
;
A
#
# COMPACT_ATOMS: atom_id res chain seq x y z
N GLN A 1 -58.17 9.62 -27.27
CA GLN A 1 -58.67 8.24 -27.14
C GLN A 1 -57.49 7.38 -26.72
N GLN A 2 -57.29 7.19 -25.42
CA GLN A 2 -56.20 6.36 -24.89
C GLN A 2 -56.57 4.90 -25.15
N THR A 3 -55.96 4.31 -26.18
CA THR A 3 -55.96 2.86 -26.38
C THR A 3 -55.15 2.24 -25.23
N HIS A 4 -55.85 1.81 -24.18
CA HIS A 4 -55.27 0.96 -23.16
C HIS A 4 -54.91 -0.37 -23.83
N CYS A 5 -53.67 -0.53 -24.28
CA CYS A 5 -53.17 -1.83 -24.71
C CYS A 5 -53.10 -2.75 -23.49
N THR A 6 -54.15 -3.53 -23.24
CA THR A 6 -54.21 -4.50 -22.14
C THR A 6 -53.49 -5.79 -22.54
N HIS A 7 -52.20 -5.71 -22.87
CA HIS A 7 -51.36 -6.89 -23.03
C HIS A 7 -50.74 -7.24 -21.68
N ALA A 8 -50.88 -8.48 -21.23
CA ALA A 8 -50.43 -8.92 -19.90
C ALA A 8 -48.94 -8.66 -19.63
N LEU A 9 -48.11 -8.70 -20.69
CA LEU A 9 -46.66 -8.48 -20.62
C LEU A 9 -46.22 -7.01 -20.77
N LEU A 10 -47.14 -6.08 -21.07
CA LEU A 10 -46.79 -4.67 -21.25
C LEU A 10 -46.23 -4.05 -19.97
N THR A 11 -46.80 -4.38 -18.81
CA THR A 11 -46.34 -3.89 -17.50
C THR A 11 -44.93 -4.37 -17.18
N ALA A 12 -44.62 -5.65 -17.47
CA ALA A 12 -43.28 -6.21 -17.31
C ALA A 12 -42.27 -5.56 -18.26
N ALA A 13 -42.68 -5.27 -19.50
CA ALA A 13 -41.83 -4.54 -20.46
C ALA A 13 -41.56 -3.08 -20.02
N LEU A 14 -42.55 -2.39 -19.45
CA LEU A 14 -42.33 -1.05 -18.89
C LEU A 14 -41.40 -1.08 -17.67
N LEU A 15 -41.55 -2.09 -16.81
CA LEU A 15 -40.67 -2.28 -15.66
C LEU A 15 -39.23 -2.55 -16.09
N SER A 16 -39.02 -3.35 -17.14
CA SER A 16 -37.68 -3.60 -17.67
C SER A 16 -37.03 -2.31 -18.17
N LYS A 17 -37.77 -1.40 -18.82
CA LYS A 17 -37.25 -0.08 -19.21
C LYS A 17 -36.77 0.78 -18.03
N ILE A 18 -37.49 0.77 -16.91
CA ILE A 18 -37.09 1.49 -15.69
C ILE A 18 -35.76 0.93 -15.16
N VAL A 19 -35.59 -0.39 -15.17
CA VAL A 19 -34.35 -1.02 -14.73
C VAL A 19 -33.20 -0.69 -15.70
N ILE A 20 -33.43 -0.78 -17.01
CA ILE A 20 -32.44 -0.43 -18.05
C ILE A 20 -31.93 1.00 -17.89
N THR A 21 -32.84 1.97 -17.76
CA THR A 21 -32.48 3.37 -17.57
C THR A 21 -31.72 3.62 -16.27
N THR A 22 -32.10 2.94 -15.18
CA THR A 22 -31.38 3.00 -13.91
C THR A 22 -29.96 2.45 -14.04
N THR A 23 -29.78 1.30 -14.69
CA THR A 23 -28.47 0.69 -14.96
C THR A 23 -27.60 1.62 -15.83
N ALA A 24 -28.18 2.21 -16.88
CA ALA A 24 -27.47 3.16 -17.74
C ALA A 24 -26.97 4.38 -16.96
N ASN A 25 -27.82 4.98 -16.12
CA ASN A 25 -27.45 6.12 -15.29
C ASN A 25 -26.33 5.79 -14.29
N ARG A 26 -26.34 4.59 -13.72
CA ARG A 26 -25.28 4.12 -12.82
C ARG A 26 -23.96 3.94 -13.54
N ILE A 27 -23.96 3.29 -14.70
CA ILE A 27 -22.75 3.13 -15.53
C ILE A 27 -22.19 4.51 -15.92
N GLN A 28 -23.04 5.46 -16.29
CA GLN A 28 -22.61 6.83 -16.61
C GLN A 28 -22.06 7.59 -15.39
N ALA A 29 -22.57 7.34 -14.18
CA ALA A 29 -22.01 7.92 -12.96
C ALA A 29 -20.63 7.33 -12.65
N LEU A 30 -20.43 6.04 -12.91
CA LEU A 30 -19.13 5.37 -12.74
C LEU A 30 -18.09 5.87 -13.76
N ASP A 31 -18.48 6.06 -15.02
CA ASP A 31 -17.62 6.67 -16.05
C ASP A 31 -17.16 8.09 -15.65
N ARG A 32 -18.08 8.93 -15.16
CA ARG A 32 -17.72 10.25 -14.61
C ARG A 32 -16.72 10.16 -13.46
N ASN A 33 -16.88 9.19 -12.55
CA ASN A 33 -15.93 8.97 -11.47
C ASN A 33 -14.54 8.56 -11.96
N LEU A 34 -14.45 7.79 -13.06
CA LEU A 34 -13.17 7.43 -13.69
C LEU A 34 -12.52 8.64 -14.34
N ASN A 35 -13.30 9.44 -15.08
CA ASN A 35 -12.82 10.69 -15.70
C ASN A 35 -12.22 11.66 -14.67
N GLU A 36 -12.91 11.87 -13.54
CA GLU A 36 -12.38 12.70 -12.45
C GLU A 36 -11.07 12.14 -11.88
N LEU A 37 -10.93 10.81 -11.81
CA LEU A 37 -9.70 10.21 -11.30
C LEU A 37 -8.55 10.35 -12.30
N GLU A 38 -8.83 10.21 -13.59
CA GLU A 38 -7.86 10.45 -14.68
C GLU A 38 -7.40 11.92 -14.69
N GLU A 39 -8.32 12.86 -14.49
CA GLU A 39 -8.03 14.29 -14.31
C GLU A 39 -7.11 14.55 -13.11
N ASN A 40 -7.46 14.01 -11.95
CA ASN A 40 -6.63 14.17 -10.74
C ASN A 40 -5.24 13.53 -10.89
N ALA A 41 -5.13 12.43 -11.64
CA ALA A 41 -3.87 11.77 -11.91
C ALA A 41 -3.07 12.39 -13.07
N GLY A 42 -3.60 13.38 -13.77
CA GLY A 42 -3.00 13.94 -14.98
C GLY A 42 -2.85 12.90 -16.11
N GLN A 43 -3.67 11.83 -16.08
CA GLN A 43 -3.67 10.72 -17.04
C GLN A 43 -4.80 10.91 -18.07
N HIS A 44 -4.88 12.10 -18.65
CA HIS A 44 -5.87 12.40 -19.68
C HIS A 44 -5.22 13.13 -20.87
N GLU A 45 -5.86 13.09 -22.02
CA GLU A 45 -5.40 13.78 -23.23
C GLU A 45 -6.08 15.15 -23.43
N TYR A 46 -6.91 15.61 -22.47
CA TYR A 46 -7.59 16.90 -22.58
C TYR A 46 -6.61 18.07 -22.68
N ILE A 47 -6.66 18.79 -23.81
CA ILE A 47 -5.78 19.91 -24.13
C ILE A 47 -5.96 21.10 -23.15
N ASN A 48 -7.18 21.27 -22.64
CA ASN A 48 -7.56 22.45 -21.84
C ASN A 48 -7.45 22.24 -20.32
N ILE A 49 -6.97 21.08 -19.87
CA ILE A 49 -6.91 20.74 -18.44
C ILE A 49 -5.44 20.58 -18.06
N PRO A 50 -4.96 21.20 -16.96
CA PRO A 50 -3.57 21.09 -16.56
C PRO A 50 -3.23 19.65 -16.17
N MET A 51 -2.11 19.13 -16.68
CA MET A 51 -1.57 17.84 -16.22
C MET A 51 -1.07 17.99 -14.78
N ASN A 52 -1.81 17.40 -13.84
CA ASN A 52 -1.35 17.26 -12.46
C ASN A 52 -0.19 16.25 -12.37
N ASN A 53 0.64 16.38 -11.31
CA ASN A 53 1.74 15.45 -11.09
C ASN A 53 1.20 14.07 -10.65
N PRO A 54 1.40 13.00 -11.45
CA PRO A 54 0.86 11.67 -11.12
C PRO A 54 1.46 11.07 -9.84
N LEU A 55 2.62 11.54 -9.37
CA LEU A 55 3.28 11.04 -8.15
C LEU A 55 2.76 11.68 -6.86
N GLU A 56 2.01 12.78 -6.98
CA GLU A 56 1.46 13.51 -5.84
C GLU A 56 0.04 13.07 -5.46
N ILE A 57 -0.58 12.20 -6.26
CA ILE A 57 -1.89 11.64 -5.95
C ILE A 57 -1.89 10.85 -4.64
N ASP A 58 -3.06 10.82 -3.98
CA ASP A 58 -3.32 9.87 -2.90
C ASP A 58 -3.63 8.49 -3.49
N PHE A 59 -2.59 7.65 -3.56
CA PHE A 59 -2.69 6.27 -4.05
C PHE A 59 -3.71 5.43 -3.29
N ILE A 60 -3.89 5.66 -1.98
CA ILE A 60 -4.81 4.88 -1.15
C ILE A 60 -6.26 5.26 -1.48
N ALA A 61 -6.54 6.56 -1.61
CA ALA A 61 -7.86 7.02 -2.03
C ALA A 61 -8.18 6.60 -3.47
N ALA A 62 -7.21 6.72 -4.39
CA ALA A 62 -7.36 6.34 -5.79
C ALA A 62 -7.66 4.84 -5.95
N THR A 63 -6.86 3.97 -5.32
CA THR A 63 -7.09 2.51 -5.36
C THR A 63 -8.41 2.11 -4.72
N ARG A 64 -8.83 2.76 -3.63
CA ARG A 64 -10.15 2.51 -3.02
C ARG A 64 -11.28 2.86 -3.99
N ARG A 65 -11.19 4.02 -4.65
CA ARG A 65 -12.19 4.49 -5.61
C ARG A 65 -12.27 3.55 -6.82
N LEU A 66 -11.12 3.18 -7.41
CA LEU A 66 -11.04 2.25 -8.53
C LEU A 66 -11.62 0.87 -8.20
N ASN A 67 -11.25 0.29 -7.05
CA ASN A 67 -11.78 -1.00 -6.63
C ASN A 67 -13.30 -0.97 -6.41
N PHE A 68 -13.83 0.13 -5.86
CA PHE A 68 -15.26 0.33 -5.72
C PHE A 68 -15.96 0.41 -7.09
N VAL A 69 -15.41 1.19 -8.02
CA VAL A 69 -15.94 1.31 -9.39
C VAL A 69 -15.91 -0.04 -10.10
N TRP A 70 -14.79 -0.75 -10.08
CA TRP A 70 -14.62 -2.05 -10.71
C TRP A 70 -15.65 -3.07 -10.20
N ARG A 71 -15.80 -3.19 -8.87
CA ARG A 71 -16.82 -4.05 -8.26
C ARG A 71 -18.22 -3.69 -8.72
N THR A 72 -18.54 -2.39 -8.76
CA THR A 72 -19.88 -1.91 -9.14
C THR A 72 -20.17 -2.18 -10.61
N LEU A 73 -19.19 -1.97 -11.50
CA LEU A 73 -19.29 -2.30 -12.93
C LEU A 73 -19.54 -3.79 -13.14
N GLY A 74 -18.84 -4.66 -12.40
CA GLY A 74 -19.09 -6.11 -12.44
C GLY A 74 -20.53 -6.47 -12.05
N VAL A 75 -21.09 -5.81 -11.04
CA VAL A 75 -22.50 -5.99 -10.64
C VAL A 75 -23.47 -5.50 -11.73
N GLU A 76 -23.24 -4.31 -12.30
CA GLU A 76 -24.12 -3.78 -13.36
C GLU A 76 -24.01 -4.61 -14.65
N ARG A 77 -22.85 -5.18 -14.98
CA ARG A 77 -22.68 -6.15 -16.08
C ARG A 77 -23.49 -7.42 -15.83
N MET A 78 -23.39 -8.01 -14.64
CA MET A 78 -24.20 -9.18 -14.27
C MET A 78 -25.70 -8.86 -14.36
N ARG A 79 -26.11 -7.68 -13.88
CA ARG A 79 -27.49 -7.22 -13.92
C ARG A 79 -28.02 -7.10 -15.36
N ALA A 80 -27.24 -6.48 -16.26
CA ALA A 80 -27.58 -6.42 -17.68
C ALA A 80 -27.71 -7.84 -18.28
N GLY A 81 -26.80 -8.76 -17.93
CA GLY A 81 -26.88 -10.17 -18.35
C GLY A 81 -28.16 -10.85 -17.88
N THR A 82 -28.55 -10.66 -16.61
CA THR A 82 -29.81 -11.21 -16.09
C THR A 82 -31.04 -10.62 -16.79
N MET A 83 -31.01 -9.34 -17.15
CA MET A 83 -32.09 -8.70 -17.90
C MET A 83 -32.20 -9.20 -19.34
N ILE A 84 -31.08 -9.54 -19.98
CA ILE A 84 -31.11 -10.19 -21.30
C ILE A 84 -31.83 -11.54 -21.21
N LEU A 85 -31.48 -12.36 -20.21
CA LEU A 85 -32.12 -13.67 -20.01
C LEU A 85 -33.62 -13.54 -19.73
N THR A 86 -34.04 -12.59 -18.88
CA THR A 86 -35.47 -12.40 -18.60
C THR A 86 -36.23 -11.90 -19.82
N LEU A 87 -35.65 -10.98 -20.60
CA LEU A 87 -36.25 -10.50 -21.85
C LEU A 87 -36.32 -11.58 -22.93
N GLU A 88 -35.34 -12.48 -22.99
CA GLU A 88 -35.36 -13.62 -23.92
C GLU A 88 -36.52 -14.58 -23.59
N VAL A 89 -36.74 -14.87 -22.30
CA VAL A 89 -37.89 -15.66 -21.85
C VAL A 89 -39.20 -14.95 -22.19
N MET A 90 -39.30 -13.65 -21.90
CA MET A 90 -40.49 -12.86 -22.25
C MET A 90 -40.75 -12.84 -23.77
N GLY A 91 -39.70 -12.78 -24.59
CA GLY A 91 -39.80 -12.85 -26.04
C GLY A 91 -40.38 -14.19 -26.52
N LYS A 92 -39.88 -15.31 -25.97
CA LYS A 92 -40.41 -16.66 -26.25
C LYS A 92 -41.88 -16.79 -25.89
N GLU A 93 -42.30 -16.25 -24.74
CA GLU A 93 -43.71 -16.25 -24.33
C GLU A 93 -44.60 -15.42 -25.27
N VAL A 94 -44.11 -14.28 -25.76
CA VAL A 94 -44.83 -13.48 -26.77
C VAL A 94 -44.97 -14.24 -28.09
N ASP A 95 -43.92 -14.94 -28.52
CA ASP A 95 -43.95 -15.76 -29.74
C ASP A 95 -44.93 -16.94 -29.63
N GLU A 96 -45.01 -17.60 -28.47
CA GLU A 96 -46.00 -18.64 -28.21
C GLU A 96 -47.43 -18.08 -28.18
N LEU A 97 -47.65 -16.95 -27.51
CA LEU A 97 -48.96 -16.27 -27.53
C LEU A 97 -49.37 -15.86 -28.96
N ARG A 98 -48.43 -15.39 -29.77
CA ARG A 98 -48.65 -15.04 -31.18
C ARG A 98 -49.13 -16.24 -32.00
N LYS A 99 -48.64 -17.45 -31.73
CA LYS A 99 -49.07 -18.69 -32.42
C LYS A 99 -50.49 -19.11 -32.05
N LEU A 100 -50.97 -18.75 -30.86
CA LEU A 100 -52.30 -19.14 -30.35
C LEU A 100 -53.44 -18.20 -30.82
N ILE A 101 -53.12 -16.96 -31.19
CA ILE A 101 -54.09 -15.96 -31.67
C ILE A 101 -54.80 -16.37 -32.98
N PRO A 102 -54.13 -16.92 -34.02
CA PRO A 102 -54.78 -17.39 -35.26
C PRO A 102 -55.90 -18.41 -35.04
N THR A 103 -55.78 -19.25 -34.00
CA THR A 103 -56.77 -20.28 -33.65
C THR A 103 -58.00 -19.75 -32.91
N ALA A 104 -57.93 -18.57 -32.28
CA ALA A 104 -59.05 -17.95 -31.59
C ALA A 104 -59.87 -17.03 -32.51
N ALA A 105 -59.22 -16.42 -33.51
CA ALA A 105 -59.84 -15.52 -34.48
C ALA A 105 -60.82 -16.23 -35.43
N SER A 106 -60.64 -17.53 -35.70
CA SER A 106 -61.57 -18.32 -36.51
C SER A 106 -62.87 -18.71 -35.80
N ALA A 107 -63.00 -18.39 -34.50
CA ALA A 107 -64.16 -18.74 -33.67
C ALA A 107 -65.03 -17.54 -33.24
N SER A 108 -64.67 -16.29 -33.58
CA SER A 108 -65.40 -15.08 -33.15
C SER A 108 -65.70 -14.14 -34.34
N ASP A 109 -66.97 -13.76 -34.50
CA ASP A 109 -67.56 -12.98 -35.62
C ASP A 109 -67.28 -11.45 -35.52
N ASP A 110 -66.50 -11.01 -34.53
CA ASP A 110 -66.19 -9.60 -34.28
C ASP A 110 -64.76 -9.24 -34.75
N GLY A 111 -64.60 -9.01 -36.06
CA GLY A 111 -63.30 -8.75 -36.71
C GLY A 111 -62.49 -7.55 -36.18
N LYS A 112 -63.09 -6.64 -35.41
CA LYS A 112 -62.44 -5.43 -34.90
C LYS A 112 -61.61 -5.63 -33.61
N GLY A 113 -61.96 -6.65 -32.82
CA GLY A 113 -61.23 -7.00 -31.59
C GLY A 113 -59.94 -7.76 -31.89
N SER A 114 -59.98 -8.65 -32.89
CA SER A 114 -58.85 -9.50 -33.29
C SER A 114 -57.65 -8.70 -33.81
N GLU A 115 -57.88 -7.70 -34.68
CA GLU A 115 -56.82 -6.83 -35.21
C GLU A 115 -56.12 -6.03 -34.10
N THR A 116 -56.89 -5.53 -33.13
CA THR A 116 -56.35 -4.72 -32.02
C THR A 116 -55.45 -5.55 -31.08
N HIS A 117 -55.77 -6.83 -30.87
CA HIS A 117 -54.96 -7.73 -30.05
C HIS A 117 -53.68 -8.18 -30.76
N GLU A 118 -53.74 -8.47 -32.06
CA GLU A 118 -52.57 -8.83 -32.86
C GLU A 118 -51.55 -7.67 -32.94
N ASP A 119 -52.04 -6.45 -33.14
CA ASP A 119 -51.19 -5.25 -33.14
C ASP A 119 -50.52 -5.00 -31.78
N ALA A 120 -51.24 -5.22 -30.68
CA ALA A 120 -50.69 -5.07 -29.33
C ALA A 120 -49.60 -6.12 -29.02
N THR A 121 -49.80 -7.39 -29.42
CA THR A 121 -48.79 -8.45 -29.24
C THR A 121 -47.56 -8.20 -30.10
N ARG A 122 -47.72 -7.73 -31.35
CA ARG A 122 -46.59 -7.31 -32.21
C ARG A 122 -45.79 -6.18 -31.57
N MET A 123 -46.48 -5.13 -31.09
CA MET A 123 -45.83 -3.97 -30.46
C MET A 123 -45.02 -4.36 -29.22
N VAL A 124 -45.55 -5.26 -28.38
CA VAL A 124 -44.82 -5.76 -27.19
C VAL A 124 -43.61 -6.60 -27.60
N GLY A 125 -43.72 -7.42 -28.65
CA GLY A 125 -42.58 -8.16 -29.20
C GLY A 125 -41.44 -7.25 -29.65
N GLU A 126 -41.75 -6.23 -30.46
CA GLU A 126 -40.77 -5.24 -30.92
C GLU A 126 -40.13 -4.48 -29.74
N LEU A 127 -40.92 -4.11 -28.72
CA LEU A 127 -40.43 -3.45 -27.52
C LEU A 127 -39.44 -4.33 -26.73
N ILE A 128 -39.74 -5.62 -26.58
CA ILE A 128 -38.84 -6.58 -25.89
C ILE A 128 -37.53 -6.70 -26.67
N THR A 129 -37.58 -6.84 -28.00
CA THR A 129 -36.36 -6.88 -28.83
C THR A 129 -35.54 -5.60 -28.70
N CYS A 130 -36.20 -4.43 -28.68
CA CYS A 130 -35.52 -3.15 -28.45
C CYS A 130 -34.81 -3.12 -27.10
N HIS A 131 -35.48 -3.56 -26.03
CA HIS A 131 -34.90 -3.61 -24.68
C HIS A 131 -33.74 -4.61 -24.59
N MET A 132 -33.84 -5.74 -25.29
CA MET A 132 -32.77 -6.74 -25.34
C MET A 132 -31.51 -6.16 -26.00
N ASN A 133 -31.66 -5.45 -27.12
CA ASN A 133 -30.56 -4.75 -27.77
C ASN A 133 -29.96 -3.66 -26.87
N GLU A 134 -30.78 -2.93 -26.11
CA GLU A 134 -30.30 -1.91 -25.17
C GLU A 134 -29.50 -2.54 -24.02
N CYS A 135 -29.97 -3.66 -23.46
CA CYS A 135 -29.24 -4.43 -22.45
C CYS A 135 -27.90 -4.97 -22.97
N GLN A 136 -27.85 -5.48 -24.21
CA GLN A 136 -26.61 -5.94 -24.83
C GLN A 136 -25.59 -4.80 -24.97
N ASN A 137 -26.03 -3.63 -25.43
CA ASN A 137 -25.19 -2.44 -25.50
C ASN A 137 -24.67 -1.99 -24.12
N LEU A 138 -25.53 -2.03 -23.08
CA LEU A 138 -25.10 -1.73 -21.71
C LEU A 138 -24.09 -2.75 -21.17
N ALA A 139 -24.24 -4.04 -21.48
CA ALA A 139 -23.30 -5.07 -21.08
C ALA A 139 -21.92 -4.89 -21.72
N LEU A 140 -21.89 -4.52 -23.01
CA LEU A 140 -20.66 -4.17 -23.73
C LEU A 140 -20.00 -2.92 -23.14
N ARG A 141 -20.79 -1.88 -22.84
CA ARG A 141 -20.28 -0.65 -22.21
C ARG A 141 -19.69 -0.94 -20.82
N ALA A 142 -20.38 -1.73 -20.00
CA ALA A 142 -19.86 -2.12 -18.69
C ALA A 142 -18.54 -2.91 -18.81
N GLU A 143 -18.39 -3.76 -19.83
CA GLU A 143 -17.14 -4.49 -20.10
C GLU A 143 -15.99 -3.56 -20.46
N TYR A 144 -16.27 -2.57 -21.31
CA TYR A 144 -15.30 -1.57 -21.72
C TYR A 144 -14.80 -0.78 -20.50
N GLU A 145 -15.72 -0.27 -19.67
CA GLU A 145 -15.36 0.47 -18.46
C GLU A 145 -14.62 -0.40 -17.44
N GLU A 146 -14.96 -1.69 -17.35
CA GLU A 146 -14.25 -2.64 -16.50
C GLU A 146 -12.80 -2.79 -16.95
N LYS A 147 -12.55 -3.00 -18.25
CA LYS A 147 -11.20 -3.09 -18.81
C LYS A 147 -10.42 -1.79 -18.60
N ARG A 148 -11.05 -0.64 -18.83
CA ARG A 148 -10.46 0.68 -18.58
C ARG A 148 -10.06 0.85 -17.11
N THR A 149 -10.95 0.48 -16.18
CA THR A 149 -10.68 0.54 -14.74
C THR A 149 -9.49 -0.35 -14.35
N GLN A 150 -9.36 -1.55 -14.96
CA GLN A 150 -8.21 -2.44 -14.74
C GLN A 150 -6.90 -1.82 -15.24
N THR A 151 -6.89 -1.21 -16.43
CA THR A 151 -5.72 -0.50 -16.96
C THR A 151 -5.34 0.66 -16.06
N GLN A 152 -6.30 1.47 -15.62
CA GLN A 152 -6.04 2.59 -14.72
C GLN A 152 -5.50 2.14 -13.36
N LEU A 153 -6.03 1.04 -12.82
CA LEU A 153 -5.51 0.42 -11.59
C LEU A 153 -4.05 0.00 -11.73
N ALA A 154 -3.68 -0.61 -12.87
CA ALA A 154 -2.29 -0.97 -13.15
C ALA A 154 -1.37 0.26 -13.22
N VAL A 155 -1.83 1.35 -13.85
CA VAL A 155 -1.08 2.62 -13.91
C VAL A 155 -0.88 3.22 -12.53
N VAL A 156 -1.93 3.25 -11.70
CA VAL A 156 -1.83 3.75 -10.31
C VAL A 156 -0.82 2.93 -9.49
N TYR A 157 -0.81 1.60 -9.65
CA TYR A 157 0.20 0.75 -9.02
C TYR A 157 1.61 1.03 -9.53
N GLN A 158 1.78 1.29 -10.82
CA GLN A 158 3.09 1.65 -11.39
C GLN A 158 3.63 2.98 -10.82
N PHE A 159 2.78 3.98 -10.63
CA PHE A 159 3.18 5.22 -9.99
C PHE A 159 3.46 5.05 -8.49
N MET A 160 2.71 4.19 -7.81
CA MET A 160 2.98 3.84 -6.41
C MET A 160 4.37 3.22 -6.27
N THR A 161 4.73 2.25 -7.10
CA THR A 161 6.07 1.63 -7.07
C THR A 161 7.18 2.62 -7.44
N GLN A 162 6.92 3.52 -8.40
CA GLN A 162 7.86 4.61 -8.75
C GLN A 162 8.09 5.55 -7.57
N LYS A 163 7.03 5.95 -6.85
CA LYS A 163 7.13 6.78 -5.65
C LYS A 163 7.90 6.08 -4.54
N GLU A 164 7.64 4.79 -4.31
CA GLU A 164 8.38 3.98 -3.34
C GLU A 164 9.86 3.89 -3.69
N ALA A 165 10.21 3.75 -4.97
CA ALA A 165 11.60 3.74 -5.42
C ALA A 165 12.31 5.08 -5.15
N ILE A 166 11.64 6.21 -5.42
CA ILE A 166 12.17 7.56 -5.12
C ILE A 166 12.37 7.75 -3.62
N VAL A 167 11.37 7.37 -2.81
CA VAL A 167 11.44 7.46 -1.35
C VAL A 167 12.58 6.59 -0.80
N ASN A 168 12.70 5.35 -1.27
CA ASN A 168 13.75 4.42 -0.85
C ASN A 168 15.15 4.94 -1.24
N SER A 169 15.31 5.52 -2.43
CA SER A 169 16.55 6.17 -2.84
C SER A 169 16.94 7.33 -1.91
N LYS A 170 15.97 8.18 -1.54
CA LYS A 170 16.19 9.29 -0.60
C LYS A 170 16.57 8.78 0.81
N ILE A 171 15.94 7.71 1.27
CA ILE A 171 16.28 7.06 2.56
C ILE A 171 17.71 6.50 2.51
N ALA A 172 18.09 5.84 1.41
CA ALA A 172 19.44 5.30 1.23
C ALA A 172 20.49 6.42 1.24
N TYR A 173 20.25 7.51 0.51
CA TYR A 173 21.14 8.69 0.53
C TYR A 173 21.26 9.31 1.93
N THR A 174 20.14 9.46 2.64
CA THR A 174 20.17 10.01 4.00
C THR A 174 20.93 9.07 4.94
N SER A 175 20.77 7.76 4.75
CA SER A 175 21.47 6.74 5.54
C SER A 175 22.97 6.70 5.27
N THR A 176 23.41 6.92 4.02
CA THR A 176 24.84 7.04 3.71
C THR A 176 25.43 8.31 4.33
N MET A 177 24.71 9.44 4.26
CA MET A 177 25.12 10.67 4.93
C MET A 177 25.26 10.46 6.44
N ILE A 178 24.25 9.89 7.10
CA ILE A 178 24.30 9.56 8.54
C ILE A 178 25.49 8.65 8.84
N ALA A 179 25.71 7.59 8.05
CA ALA A 179 26.83 6.67 8.24
C ALA A 179 28.20 7.38 8.10
N THR A 180 28.34 8.31 7.15
CA THR A 180 29.58 9.08 6.99
C THR A 180 29.84 10.01 8.17
N GLU A 181 28.81 10.70 8.67
CA GLU A 181 28.92 11.57 9.83
C GLU A 181 29.14 10.75 11.12
N SER A 182 28.46 9.62 11.29
CA SER A 182 28.71 8.68 12.39
C SER A 182 30.13 8.11 12.35
N LYS A 183 30.71 7.88 11.15
CA LYS A 183 32.11 7.46 11.02
C LYS A 183 33.08 8.54 11.49
N LYS A 184 32.81 9.81 11.16
CA LYS A 184 33.60 10.95 11.64
C LYS A 184 33.48 11.10 13.16
N ASP A 185 32.26 11.05 13.69
CA ASP A 185 32.02 11.07 15.14
C ASP A 185 32.74 9.92 15.87
N SER A 186 32.66 8.70 15.32
CA SER A 186 33.40 7.54 15.83
C SER A 186 34.93 7.76 15.84
N SER A 187 35.46 8.49 14.86
CA SER A 187 36.89 8.83 14.84
C SER A 187 37.27 9.85 15.91
N ALA A 188 36.41 10.86 16.15
CA ALA A 188 36.59 11.83 17.22
C ALA A 188 36.47 11.16 18.60
N MET A 189 35.50 10.26 18.79
CA MET A 189 35.33 9.48 20.01
C MET A 189 36.57 8.63 20.30
N LYS A 190 37.15 7.99 19.27
CA LYS A 190 38.41 7.25 19.41
C LYS A 190 39.55 8.17 19.84
N ALA A 191 39.64 9.38 19.29
CA ALA A 191 40.69 10.34 19.67
C ALA A 191 40.57 10.76 21.14
N ILE A 192 39.36 11.09 21.61
CA ILE A 192 39.11 11.42 23.02
C ILE A 192 39.47 10.24 23.93
N ALA A 193 39.07 9.02 23.57
CA ALA A 193 39.41 7.83 24.34
C ALA A 193 40.94 7.64 24.46
N VAL A 194 41.69 7.81 23.36
CA VAL A 194 43.16 7.76 23.38
C VAL A 194 43.73 8.86 24.28
N LEU A 195 43.22 10.09 24.21
CA LEU A 195 43.65 11.19 25.07
C LEU A 195 43.45 10.86 26.56
N THR A 196 42.28 10.30 26.92
CA THR A 196 42.00 9.89 28.30
C THR A 196 42.91 8.76 28.78
N MET A 197 43.24 7.79 27.91
CA MET A 197 44.16 6.70 28.25
C MET A 197 45.58 7.21 28.54
N ILE A 198 46.00 8.32 27.92
CA ILE A 198 47.31 8.94 28.17
C ILE A 198 47.30 9.73 29.48
N PHE A 199 46.27 10.53 29.74
CA PHE A 199 46.24 11.42 30.91
C PHE A 199 45.86 10.73 32.22
N LEU A 200 44.97 9.74 32.17
CA LEU A 200 44.44 9.08 33.38
C LEU A 200 45.53 8.47 34.28
N PRO A 201 46.55 7.75 33.75
CA PRO A 201 47.63 7.21 34.58
C PRO A 201 48.53 8.31 35.14
N GLY A 202 48.82 9.35 34.36
CA GLY A 202 49.63 10.49 34.79
C GLY A 202 48.97 11.30 35.91
N THR A 203 47.65 11.53 35.81
CA THR A 203 46.87 12.20 36.87
C THR A 203 46.78 11.36 38.13
N PHE A 204 46.63 10.03 38.01
CA PHE A 204 46.60 9.12 39.16
C PHE A 204 47.91 9.16 39.94
N VAL A 205 49.05 9.04 39.24
CA VAL A 205 50.37 9.15 39.88
C VAL A 205 50.55 10.54 40.51
N ALA A 206 50.18 11.62 39.82
CA ALA A 206 50.25 12.97 40.38
C ALA A 206 49.43 13.13 41.68
N THR A 207 48.23 12.53 41.75
CA THR A 207 47.41 12.56 42.98
C THR A 207 48.05 11.78 44.13
N ILE A 208 48.70 10.64 43.86
CA ILE A 208 49.43 9.88 44.88
C ILE A 208 50.61 10.72 45.43
N PHE A 209 51.34 11.41 44.55
CA PHE A 209 52.45 12.27 44.94
C PHE A 209 51.99 13.56 45.64
N ALA A 210 50.74 14.00 45.45
CA ALA A 210 50.18 15.17 46.13
C ALA A 210 49.66 14.85 47.54
N MET A 211 49.40 13.57 47.86
CA MET A 211 48.99 13.17 49.21
C MET A 211 50.18 13.31 50.18
N PRO A 212 49.98 13.80 51.41
CA PRO A 212 51.03 13.94 52.43
C PRO A 212 51.52 12.59 53.02
N LEU A 213 51.34 11.49 52.28
CA LEU A 213 51.74 10.14 52.67
C LEU A 213 53.26 9.92 52.52
N PHE A 214 53.95 10.78 51.77
CA PHE A 214 55.40 10.73 51.58
C PHE A 214 56.00 12.07 52.02
N ASN A 215 56.91 12.03 52.99
CA ASN A 215 57.59 13.22 53.51
C ASN A 215 58.89 13.41 52.72
N TRP A 216 58.90 14.28 51.70
CA TRP A 216 60.05 14.51 50.81
C TRP A 216 61.02 15.60 51.28
N ASP A 217 60.93 16.03 52.54
CA ASP A 217 61.71 17.12 53.09
C ASP A 217 63.01 16.60 53.74
N ASN A 218 64.10 16.62 52.98
CA ASN A 218 65.44 16.65 53.54
C ASN A 218 65.92 18.10 53.51
N ASN A 219 65.66 18.78 54.62
CA ASN A 219 66.12 20.10 55.02
C ASN A 219 67.50 20.48 54.44
N THR A 220 67.55 21.12 53.27
CA THR A 220 68.44 22.25 52.89
C THR A 220 68.36 22.58 51.39
N GLN A 221 67.96 23.82 51.12
CA GLN A 221 68.10 24.60 49.89
C GLN A 221 67.09 24.40 48.73
N PRO A 222 66.73 25.49 48.03
CA PRO A 222 65.58 25.53 47.15
C PRO A 222 65.98 25.35 45.68
N LEU A 223 65.22 24.55 44.93
CA LEU A 223 64.48 24.97 43.71
C LEU A 223 64.09 23.78 42.81
N PHE A 224 64.71 22.60 42.93
CA PHE A 224 64.24 21.38 42.26
C PHE A 224 64.56 20.14 43.11
N ASN A 225 63.52 19.50 43.66
CA ASN A 225 63.66 18.30 44.49
C ASN A 225 64.05 17.12 43.58
N ASP A 226 65.21 16.49 43.83
CA ASP A 226 65.78 15.38 43.04
C ASP A 226 64.82 14.16 42.93
N ASN A 227 63.84 14.11 43.83
CA ASN A 227 62.75 13.14 43.87
C ASN A 227 61.75 13.24 42.69
N PHE A 228 61.76 14.32 41.90
CA PHE A 228 60.94 14.44 40.70
C PHE A 228 61.27 13.37 39.65
N LYS A 229 62.47 12.76 39.71
CA LYS A 229 62.87 11.63 38.86
C LYS A 229 62.01 10.38 39.10
N TYR A 230 61.54 10.13 40.32
CA TYR A 230 60.70 8.97 40.63
C TYR A 230 59.29 9.08 40.07
N TYR A 231 58.76 10.31 39.95
CA TYR A 231 57.50 10.57 39.25
C TYR A 231 57.56 10.07 37.80
N TRP A 232 58.60 10.48 37.05
CA TRP A 232 58.80 10.05 35.66
C TRP A 232 59.10 8.55 35.55
N ALA A 233 59.81 7.97 36.52
CA ALA A 233 60.14 6.55 36.54
C ALA A 233 58.90 5.63 36.69
N ILE A 234 57.81 6.12 37.30
CA ILE A 234 56.57 5.34 37.49
C ILE A 234 55.50 5.72 36.44
N ALA A 235 55.37 7.02 36.13
CA ALA A 235 54.34 7.50 35.21
C ALA A 235 54.56 7.02 33.75
N ILE A 236 55.80 7.02 33.25
CA ILE A 236 56.12 6.57 31.88
C ILE A 236 55.81 5.07 31.67
N PRO A 237 56.29 4.12 32.50
CA PRO A 237 55.99 2.71 32.28
C PRO A 237 54.51 2.39 32.47
N LEU A 238 53.82 3.08 33.39
CA LEU A 238 52.38 2.89 33.60
C LEU A 238 51.56 3.34 32.38
N THR A 239 51.89 4.49 31.79
CA THR A 239 51.25 4.98 30.55
C THR A 239 51.56 4.07 29.36
N LEU A 240 52.81 3.62 29.20
CA LEU A 240 53.19 2.63 28.18
C LEU A 240 52.44 1.31 28.35
N PHE A 241 52.26 0.83 29.58
CA PHE A 241 51.54 -0.42 29.86
C PHE A 241 50.07 -0.32 29.44
N VAL A 242 49.39 0.79 29.76
CA VAL A 242 47.99 1.02 29.34
C VAL A 242 47.86 1.12 27.82
N LEU A 243 48.78 1.83 27.15
CA LEU A 243 48.79 1.93 25.69
C LEU A 243 49.12 0.58 25.01
N LEU A 244 50.06 -0.19 25.55
CA LEU A 244 50.39 -1.53 25.05
C LEU A 244 49.21 -2.49 25.21
N LEU A 245 48.52 -2.47 26.34
CA LEU A 245 47.31 -3.28 26.53
C LEU A 245 46.22 -2.92 25.51
N TRP A 246 46.01 -1.63 25.24
CA TRP A 246 45.05 -1.18 24.22
C TRP A 246 45.48 -1.60 22.81
N ALA A 247 46.74 -1.37 22.44
CA ALA A 247 47.28 -1.74 21.14
C ALA A 247 47.21 -3.26 20.92
N LEU A 248 47.59 -4.06 21.92
CA LEU A 248 47.44 -5.52 21.90
C LEU A 248 45.97 -5.92 21.77
N SER A 249 45.05 -5.26 22.48
CA SER A 249 43.61 -5.56 22.39
C SER A 249 42.99 -5.22 21.03
N VAL A 250 43.52 -4.22 20.32
CA VAL A 250 43.06 -3.86 18.96
C VAL A 250 43.68 -4.78 17.91
N TRP A 251 44.95 -5.15 18.10
CA TRP A 251 45.74 -5.90 17.12
C TRP A 251 45.49 -7.42 17.19
N LEU A 252 45.29 -7.99 18.39
CA LEU A 252 44.91 -9.40 18.54
C LEU A 252 43.42 -9.60 18.24
N PRO A 253 43.03 -10.64 17.47
CA PRO A 253 41.64 -10.99 17.23
C PRO A 253 41.01 -11.71 18.44
N TRP A 254 41.11 -11.11 19.63
CA TRP A 254 40.58 -11.66 20.88
C TRP A 254 39.07 -11.95 20.77
N LYS A 255 38.35 -11.21 19.92
CA LYS A 255 36.94 -11.45 19.60
C LYS A 255 36.67 -12.78 18.91
N VAL A 256 37.56 -13.23 18.02
CA VAL A 256 37.42 -14.51 17.31
C VAL A 256 37.71 -15.66 18.26
N TRP A 257 38.68 -15.49 19.16
CA TRP A 257 39.06 -16.51 20.14
C TRP A 257 38.02 -16.64 21.27
N VAL A 258 37.53 -15.53 21.83
CA VAL A 258 36.50 -15.54 22.88
C VAL A 258 35.15 -16.06 22.37
N ALA A 259 34.78 -15.79 21.12
CA ALA A 259 33.53 -16.33 20.53
C ALA A 259 33.50 -17.87 20.47
N GLN A 260 34.67 -18.52 20.47
CA GLN A 260 34.78 -19.98 20.49
C GLN A 260 34.56 -20.57 21.89
N TRP A 261 34.82 -19.78 22.94
CA TRP A 261 34.71 -20.17 24.35
C TRP A 261 33.35 -19.82 24.97
N ILE A 262 32.55 -18.95 24.34
CA ILE A 262 31.18 -18.67 24.79
C ILE A 262 30.26 -19.84 24.39
N PRO A 263 29.62 -20.54 25.34
CA PRO A 263 28.72 -21.63 25.00
C PRO A 263 27.52 -21.11 24.20
N LYS A 264 27.30 -21.67 23.00
CA LYS A 264 26.23 -21.31 22.04
C LYS A 264 24.81 -21.26 22.65
N ARG A 265 24.61 -21.84 23.84
CA ARG A 265 23.34 -21.86 24.58
C ARG A 265 22.88 -20.48 25.08
N LEU A 266 23.80 -19.56 25.41
CA LEU A 266 23.45 -18.22 25.91
C LEU A 266 23.04 -17.25 24.79
N VAL A 267 23.62 -17.40 23.59
CA VAL A 267 23.29 -16.60 22.41
C VAL A 267 21.89 -16.94 21.89
N ARG A 268 21.51 -18.23 21.93
CA ARG A 268 20.22 -18.70 21.42
C ARG A 268 19.04 -18.15 22.25
N LYS A 269 19.16 -18.09 23.58
CA LYS A 269 18.14 -17.51 24.46
C LYS A 269 17.85 -16.02 24.18
N HIS A 270 18.90 -15.22 23.95
CA HIS A 270 18.71 -13.80 23.63
C HIS A 270 18.12 -13.57 22.23
N ALA A 271 18.39 -14.47 21.27
CA ALA A 271 17.80 -14.42 19.95
C ALA A 271 16.30 -14.77 19.98
N GLU A 272 15.89 -15.77 20.77
CA GLU A 272 14.48 -16.14 20.96
C GLU A 272 13.67 -15.02 21.61
N VAL A 273 14.17 -14.40 22.69
CA VAL A 273 13.48 -13.29 23.38
C VAL A 273 13.30 -12.05 22.48
N ARG A 274 14.30 -11.73 21.64
CA ARG A 274 14.18 -10.60 20.70
C ARG A 274 13.22 -10.90 19.54
N LEU A 275 13.06 -12.16 19.17
CA LEU A 275 12.06 -12.58 18.17
C LEU A 275 10.65 -12.64 18.77
N GLU A 276 10.48 -12.92 20.05
CA GLU A 276 9.19 -12.82 20.76
C GLU A 276 8.72 -11.37 20.86
N GLY A 277 9.54 -10.46 21.41
CA GLY A 277 9.17 -9.04 21.50
C GLY A 277 8.98 -8.33 20.16
N LYS A 278 9.44 -8.92 19.05
CA LYS A 278 9.21 -8.40 17.68
C LYS A 278 8.07 -9.14 16.94
N ARG A 279 7.57 -10.27 17.45
CA ARG A 279 6.39 -10.97 16.90
C ARG A 279 5.08 -10.44 17.47
N ASP A 280 5.09 -9.89 18.68
CA ASP A 280 3.89 -9.45 19.39
C ASP A 280 3.14 -8.29 18.70
N TRP A 281 3.77 -7.52 17.81
CA TRP A 281 3.12 -6.47 17.02
C TRP A 281 2.71 -6.91 15.60
N ILE A 282 3.03 -8.14 15.19
CA ILE A 282 2.78 -8.67 13.83
C ILE A 282 1.57 -9.64 13.78
N THR A 283 0.93 -9.93 14.91
CA THR A 283 -0.26 -10.78 14.94
C THR A 283 -1.52 -9.97 14.61
N TRP A 284 -1.98 -10.07 13.37
CA TRP A 284 -3.32 -9.63 12.98
C TRP A 284 -4.38 -10.38 13.80
N PRO A 285 -5.48 -9.73 14.24
CA PRO A 285 -6.57 -10.43 14.89
C PRO A 285 -7.15 -11.44 13.89
N THR A 286 -7.06 -12.73 14.22
CA THR A 286 -7.73 -13.78 13.47
C THR A 286 -9.24 -13.57 13.60
N PRO A 287 -10.01 -13.62 12.51
CA PRO A 287 -11.46 -13.48 12.58
C PRO A 287 -12.02 -14.65 13.39
N ILE A 288 -12.75 -14.31 14.45
CA ILE A 288 -13.50 -15.27 15.26
C ILE A 288 -14.63 -15.79 14.38
N THR A 289 -14.44 -16.98 13.80
CA THR A 289 -15.53 -17.72 13.17
C THR A 289 -16.46 -18.21 14.28
N LYS A 290 -17.67 -17.64 14.33
CA LYS A 290 -18.84 -18.29 14.93
C LYS A 290 -19.77 -18.72 13.81
#